data_AF-A0A9P6R119-F1
#
_entry.id   AF-A0A9P6R119-F1
#
_cell.length_a   1.000
_cell.length_b   1.000
_cell.length_c   1.000
_cell.angle_alpha   90.00
_cell.angle_beta   90.00
_cell.angle_gamma   90.00
#
_symmetry.space_group_name_H-M   'P 1'
#
loop_
_entity.id
_entity.type
_entity.pdbx_description
1 polymer ?
#
loop_
_entity_poly.entity_id
_entity_poly.type
_entity_poly.pdbx_seq_one_letter_code
_entity_poly.pdbx_strand_id
1 'polypeptide(L)'
;MEDKKKATASVNDPKKVFGRSPDQHILNVVKESCQEAFNLPSFDTTLQTIKSHFFDRNYDAVFQNPEHLPVYSARYAPSRALCYYHLFLEHPVLMKTLEGGPSTILCIGSGAGSELVGISAAMVHANPVVKVKKPKKADKEDKKTKGAKADTEEITKDDTKDINGTVEDAATTTTLGMENLAVSTESAQDPASPTEVAAETTPAPTTATKTKTKKPKVNKHQVTIVMQDYVDWSPILEPMETVVRSRMVLGPERLQCETEVGNVLDLSEGLLERVAKADLITFMFVLNELFQDKKRTMLLVAKIVAAMPSGAHMLVVDSAGSFSNLKVGERTYMVYMLLDHLKSLEIVYQDDATWYRCPPSLTYPLKLENMRHFVRIYRKL
;
A
#
# COMPACT_ATOMS: atom_id res chain seq x y z
N MET A 1 43.53 19.78 -7.11
CA MET A 1 42.67 19.38 -8.25
C MET A 1 41.71 18.34 -7.72
N GLU A 2 40.49 18.81 -7.54
CA GLU A 2 39.42 18.18 -6.76
C GLU A 2 38.97 16.84 -7.29
N ASP A 3 38.51 16.06 -6.30
CA ASP A 3 37.71 14.85 -6.40
C ASP A 3 36.65 14.93 -7.51
N LYS A 4 36.88 14.17 -8.59
CA LYS A 4 35.79 13.77 -9.48
C LYS A 4 34.90 12.76 -8.75
N LYS A 5 33.86 13.31 -8.11
CA LYS A 5 32.71 12.61 -7.56
C LYS A 5 32.23 11.55 -8.55
N LYS A 6 32.32 10.29 -8.14
CA LYS A 6 31.93 9.09 -8.88
C LYS A 6 30.41 9.15 -9.14
N ALA A 7 29.97 9.20 -10.40
CA ALA A 7 28.55 9.19 -10.72
C ALA A 7 27.96 7.79 -10.47
N THR A 8 27.14 7.66 -9.43
CA THR A 8 26.20 6.56 -9.23
C THR A 8 24.97 6.82 -10.10
N ALA A 9 24.68 5.96 -11.06
CA ALA A 9 23.41 6.01 -11.79
C ALA A 9 22.36 5.26 -10.98
N SER A 10 21.34 5.96 -10.46
CA SER A 10 20.13 5.33 -9.93
C SER A 10 19.28 4.84 -11.10
N VAL A 11 18.68 3.65 -10.95
CA VAL A 11 17.82 3.08 -11.97
C VAL A 11 16.51 3.87 -12.06
N ASN A 12 16.02 4.45 -10.95
CA ASN A 12 14.84 5.30 -10.92
C ASN A 12 15.07 6.54 -10.04
N ASP A 13 15.73 7.60 -10.53
CA ASP A 13 15.77 8.88 -9.78
C ASP A 13 14.32 9.37 -9.50
N PRO A 14 13.86 9.43 -8.24
CA PRO A 14 12.47 9.80 -7.93
C PRO A 14 12.12 11.18 -8.49
N LYS A 15 13.08 12.11 -8.59
CA LYS A 15 12.85 13.43 -9.19
C LYS A 15 12.55 13.36 -10.68
N LYS A 16 13.08 12.36 -11.41
CA LYS A 16 12.77 12.16 -12.83
C LYS A 16 11.40 11.53 -13.03
N VAL A 17 10.95 10.70 -12.10
CA VAL A 17 9.65 10.04 -12.16
C VAL A 17 8.54 10.99 -11.71
N PHE A 18 8.67 11.58 -10.53
CA PHE A 18 7.63 12.39 -9.89
C PHE A 18 7.72 13.89 -10.21
N GLY A 19 8.82 14.34 -10.81
CA GLY A 19 9.07 15.76 -11.00
C GLY A 19 9.16 16.50 -9.65
N ARG A 20 8.27 17.46 -9.45
CA ARG A 20 8.27 18.35 -8.26
C ARG A 20 7.42 17.83 -7.09
N SER A 21 6.47 16.94 -7.33
CA SER A 21 5.51 16.50 -6.30
C SER A 21 5.14 15.03 -6.49
N PRO A 22 5.71 14.11 -5.70
CA PRO A 22 5.29 12.71 -5.63
C PRO A 22 3.80 12.57 -5.33
N ASP A 23 3.29 13.35 -4.37
CA ASP A 23 1.89 13.34 -3.98
C ASP A 23 0.95 13.67 -5.16
N GLN A 24 1.22 14.74 -5.91
CA GLN A 24 0.40 15.06 -7.08
C GLN A 24 0.53 14.00 -8.18
N HIS A 25 1.70 13.37 -8.31
CA HIS A 25 1.91 12.28 -9.26
C HIS A 25 1.06 11.04 -8.92
N ILE A 26 1.00 10.68 -7.63
CA ILE A 26 0.14 9.61 -7.11
C ILE A 26 -1.34 9.90 -7.44
N LEU A 27 -1.80 11.13 -7.19
CA LEU A 27 -3.16 11.53 -7.52
C LEU A 27 -3.45 11.47 -9.02
N ASN A 28 -2.47 11.84 -9.85
CA ASN A 28 -2.61 11.76 -11.30
C ASN A 28 -2.69 10.31 -11.80
N VAL A 29 -1.99 9.37 -11.16
CA VAL A 29 -2.11 7.93 -11.45
C VAL A 29 -3.54 7.46 -11.20
N VAL A 30 -4.09 7.73 -10.01
CA VAL A 30 -5.47 7.32 -9.67
C VAL A 30 -6.50 8.00 -10.58
N LYS A 31 -6.30 9.30 -10.86
CA LYS A 31 -7.20 10.06 -11.75
C LYS A 31 -7.25 9.45 -13.14
N GLU A 32 -6.10 9.11 -13.72
CA GLU A 32 -6.02 8.51 -15.05
C GLU A 32 -6.64 7.10 -15.07
N SER A 33 -6.32 6.26 -14.08
CA SER A 33 -6.88 4.91 -14.01
C SER A 33 -8.40 4.91 -13.82
N CYS A 34 -8.96 5.93 -13.16
CA CYS A 34 -10.39 6.07 -12.92
C CYS A 34 -11.08 7.03 -13.90
N GLN A 35 -10.44 7.38 -15.03
CA GLN A 35 -10.98 8.37 -15.96
C GLN A 35 -12.34 7.96 -16.55
N GLU A 36 -12.54 6.67 -16.81
CA GLU A 36 -13.83 6.14 -17.27
C GLU A 36 -14.91 6.31 -16.21
N ALA A 37 -14.60 6.07 -14.94
CA ALA A 37 -15.52 6.29 -13.83
C ALA A 37 -16.01 7.75 -13.80
N PHE A 38 -15.09 8.71 -13.87
CA PHE A 38 -15.43 10.14 -13.87
C PHE A 38 -16.30 10.57 -15.05
N ASN A 39 -16.31 9.81 -16.14
CA ASN A 39 -17.11 10.10 -17.33
C ASN A 39 -18.51 9.44 -17.28
N LEU A 40 -18.81 8.62 -16.26
CA LEU A 40 -20.12 8.00 -16.12
C LEU A 40 -21.20 9.06 -15.85
N PRO A 41 -22.30 9.09 -16.64
CA PRO A 41 -23.43 9.99 -16.35
C PRO A 41 -24.05 9.76 -14.97
N SER A 42 -23.93 8.54 -14.44
CA SER A 42 -24.43 8.12 -13.13
C SER A 42 -23.45 8.37 -11.99
N PHE A 43 -22.26 8.94 -12.22
CA PHE A 43 -21.19 9.03 -11.21
C PHE A 43 -21.67 9.61 -9.88
N ASP A 44 -22.30 10.79 -9.91
CA ASP A 44 -22.76 11.46 -8.69
C ASP A 44 -23.88 10.69 -8.00
N THR A 45 -24.84 10.13 -8.75
CA THR A 45 -25.92 9.33 -8.17
C THR A 45 -25.39 8.06 -7.53
N THR A 46 -24.48 7.36 -8.19
CA THR A 46 -23.82 6.15 -7.66
C THR A 46 -22.99 6.48 -6.43
N LEU A 47 -22.25 7.59 -6.44
CA LEU A 47 -21.47 8.04 -5.28
C LEU A 47 -22.37 8.35 -4.08
N GLN A 48 -23.55 8.94 -4.28
CA GLN A 48 -24.50 9.16 -3.19
C GLN A 48 -25.08 7.85 -2.66
N THR A 49 -25.40 6.89 -3.53
CA THR A 49 -25.84 5.55 -3.12
C THR A 49 -24.78 4.85 -2.27
N ILE A 50 -23.51 4.87 -2.69
CA ILE A 50 -22.40 4.32 -1.93
C ILE A 50 -22.30 4.96 -0.52
N LYS A 51 -22.43 6.29 -0.44
CA LYS A 51 -22.42 7.00 0.85
C LYS A 51 -23.58 6.58 1.76
N SER A 52 -24.77 6.36 1.20
CA SER A 52 -25.93 5.87 1.95
C SER A 52 -25.65 4.48 2.52
N HIS A 53 -25.11 3.56 1.72
CA HIS A 53 -24.76 2.22 2.21
C HIS A 53 -23.71 2.25 3.33
N PHE A 54 -22.72 3.13 3.27
CA PHE A 54 -21.79 3.32 4.39
C PHE A 54 -22.45 3.88 5.65
N PHE A 55 -23.39 4.81 5.48
CA PHE A 55 -24.19 5.33 6.60
C PHE A 55 -24.99 4.21 7.28
N ASP A 56 -25.59 3.33 6.47
CA ASP A 56 -26.38 2.18 6.94
C ASP A 56 -25.53 0.97 7.37
N ARG A 57 -24.19 1.05 7.23
CA ARG A 57 -23.24 -0.05 7.47
C ARG A 57 -23.49 -1.29 6.61
N ASN A 58 -24.09 -1.10 5.44
CA ASN A 58 -24.33 -2.16 4.47
C ASN A 58 -23.15 -2.26 3.49
N TYR A 59 -22.03 -2.79 3.96
CA TYR A 59 -20.80 -2.93 3.15
C TYR A 59 -21.01 -3.83 1.94
N ASP A 60 -21.78 -4.92 2.09
CA ASP A 60 -22.10 -5.84 1.00
C ASP A 60 -22.79 -5.13 -0.16
N ALA A 61 -23.75 -4.25 0.10
CA ALA A 61 -24.40 -3.48 -0.97
C ALA A 61 -23.45 -2.49 -1.67
N VAL A 62 -22.36 -2.06 -1.02
CA VAL A 62 -21.32 -1.27 -1.69
C VAL A 62 -20.54 -2.14 -2.66
N PHE A 63 -20.06 -3.30 -2.23
CA PHE A 63 -19.03 -4.04 -2.97
C PHE A 63 -19.57 -5.17 -3.85
N GLN A 64 -20.78 -5.68 -3.59
CA GLN A 64 -21.39 -6.71 -4.45
C GLN A 64 -22.03 -6.15 -5.72
N ASN A 65 -22.20 -4.82 -5.83
CA ASN A 65 -22.63 -4.18 -7.08
C ASN A 65 -21.40 -3.73 -7.89
N PRO A 66 -21.10 -4.36 -9.04
CA PRO A 66 -19.94 -4.01 -9.86
C PRO A 66 -19.93 -2.54 -10.33
N GLU A 67 -21.10 -1.92 -10.50
CA GLU A 67 -21.20 -0.51 -10.91
C GLU A 67 -20.68 0.47 -9.85
N HIS A 68 -20.64 0.04 -8.59
CA HIS A 68 -20.13 0.87 -7.48
C HIS A 68 -18.61 0.90 -7.45
N LEU A 69 -17.93 -0.19 -7.81
CA LEU A 69 -16.48 -0.36 -7.68
C LEU A 69 -15.64 0.76 -8.34
N PRO A 70 -15.87 1.14 -9.61
CA PRO A 70 -15.08 2.21 -10.23
C PRO A 70 -15.31 3.57 -9.56
N VAL A 71 -16.55 3.86 -9.14
CA VAL A 71 -16.90 5.11 -8.43
C VAL A 71 -16.30 5.13 -7.02
N TYR A 72 -16.32 3.98 -6.33
CA TYR A 72 -15.70 3.80 -5.02
C TYR A 72 -14.18 4.05 -5.10
N SER A 73 -13.50 3.38 -6.02
CA SER A 73 -12.05 3.54 -6.20
C SER A 73 -11.69 5.00 -6.52
N ALA A 74 -12.40 5.63 -7.46
CA ALA A 74 -12.19 7.04 -7.83
C ALA A 74 -12.33 8.01 -6.63
N ARG A 75 -13.24 7.69 -5.69
CA ARG A 75 -13.54 8.51 -4.51
C ARG A 75 -12.59 8.30 -3.35
N TYR A 76 -12.29 7.05 -3.00
CA TYR A 76 -11.69 6.68 -1.72
C TYR A 76 -10.24 6.22 -1.83
N ALA A 77 -9.81 5.73 -3.00
CA ALA A 77 -8.43 5.30 -3.20
C ALA A 77 -7.36 6.42 -3.11
N PRO A 78 -7.59 7.65 -3.60
CA PRO A 78 -6.53 8.67 -3.68
C PRO A 78 -5.93 9.06 -2.33
N SER A 79 -6.77 9.40 -1.34
CA SER A 79 -6.31 9.79 0.00
C SER A 79 -5.58 8.64 0.69
N ARG A 80 -6.09 7.40 0.54
CA ARG A 80 -5.47 6.18 1.09
C ARG A 80 -4.12 5.90 0.45
N ALA A 81 -4.03 5.95 -0.87
CA ALA A 81 -2.76 5.77 -1.60
C ALA A 81 -1.67 6.74 -1.13
N LEU A 82 -2.03 8.01 -0.92
CA LEU A 82 -1.12 9.02 -0.37
C LEU A 82 -0.67 8.67 1.04
N CYS A 83 -1.58 8.33 1.94
CA CYS A 83 -1.24 7.94 3.31
C CYS A 83 -0.34 6.70 3.34
N TYR A 84 -0.62 5.70 2.50
CA TYR A 84 0.13 4.46 2.47
C TYR A 84 1.54 4.67 1.91
N TYR A 85 1.67 5.53 0.89
CA TYR A 85 2.96 5.98 0.39
C TYR A 85 3.81 6.60 1.50
N HIS A 86 3.25 7.56 2.27
CA HIS A 86 3.98 8.21 3.35
C HIS A 86 4.34 7.26 4.50
N LEU A 87 3.43 6.34 4.87
CA LEU A 87 3.72 5.29 5.87
C LEU A 87 4.97 4.48 5.49
N PHE A 88 5.11 4.08 4.22
CA PHE A 88 6.29 3.34 3.76
C PHE A 88 7.57 4.18 3.81
N LEU A 89 7.50 5.49 3.57
CA LEU A 89 8.67 6.38 3.63
C LEU A 89 9.08 6.72 5.07
N GLU A 90 8.11 6.85 5.97
CA GLU A 90 8.33 7.27 7.36
C GLU A 90 8.79 6.11 8.25
N HIS A 91 8.49 4.87 7.87
CA HIS A 91 8.84 3.68 8.65
C HIS A 91 9.95 2.85 7.98
N PRO A 92 11.20 2.90 8.50
CA PRO A 92 12.34 2.19 7.89
C PRO A 92 12.13 0.69 7.71
N VAL A 93 11.33 0.07 8.58
CA VAL A 93 11.00 -1.36 8.49
C VAL A 93 10.17 -1.69 7.24
N LEU A 94 9.21 -0.83 6.87
CA LEU A 94 8.41 -0.98 5.67
C LEU A 94 9.26 -0.68 4.42
N MET A 95 10.05 0.39 4.48
CA MET A 95 10.97 0.74 3.39
C MET A 95 11.97 -0.38 3.10
N LYS A 96 12.49 -1.03 4.15
CA LYS A 96 13.43 -2.15 4.03
C LYS A 96 12.82 -3.35 3.32
N THR A 97 11.51 -3.59 3.44
CA THR A 97 10.82 -4.62 2.66
C THR A 97 10.97 -4.37 1.16
N LEU A 98 10.95 -3.11 0.73
CA LEU A 98 11.10 -2.72 -0.67
C LEU A 98 12.57 -2.70 -1.16
N GLU A 99 13.53 -2.55 -0.24
CA GLU A 99 14.97 -2.42 -0.55
C GLU A 99 15.78 -3.73 -0.38
N GLY A 100 15.35 -4.61 0.53
CA GLY A 100 16.19 -5.67 1.11
C GLY A 100 16.42 -6.89 0.23
N GLY A 101 15.71 -7.03 -0.88
CA GLY A 101 15.72 -8.23 -1.72
C GLY A 101 14.48 -8.33 -2.60
N PRO A 102 14.30 -9.46 -3.31
CA PRO A 102 12.98 -9.89 -3.72
C PRO A 102 12.08 -10.02 -2.49
N SER A 103 10.88 -9.45 -2.52
CA SER A 103 9.94 -9.48 -1.39
C SER A 103 8.51 -9.71 -1.84
N THR A 104 7.70 -10.37 -1.00
CA THR A 104 6.26 -10.54 -1.21
C THR A 104 5.47 -9.77 -0.16
N ILE A 105 4.53 -8.93 -0.60
CA ILE A 105 3.60 -8.19 0.23
C ILE A 105 2.19 -8.73 -0.01
N LEU A 106 1.60 -9.37 0.99
CA LEU A 106 0.20 -9.83 0.94
C LEU A 106 -0.71 -8.75 1.52
N CYS A 107 -1.56 -8.19 0.67
CA CYS A 107 -2.46 -7.10 1.00
C CYS A 107 -3.88 -7.63 1.19
N ILE A 108 -4.37 -7.65 2.44
CA ILE A 108 -5.71 -8.14 2.77
C ILE A 108 -6.73 -6.99 2.64
N GLY A 109 -7.79 -7.20 1.86
CA GLY A 109 -8.81 -6.18 1.57
C GLY A 109 -8.31 -5.06 0.65
N SER A 110 -7.42 -5.40 -0.28
CA SER A 110 -6.66 -4.43 -1.09
C SER A 110 -7.39 -3.90 -2.32
N GLY A 111 -8.63 -4.36 -2.56
CA GLY A 111 -9.27 -4.35 -3.86
C GLY A 111 -9.38 -2.98 -4.56
N ALA A 112 -9.53 -1.91 -3.80
CA ALA A 112 -9.73 -0.57 -4.38
C ALA A 112 -8.48 0.07 -5.01
N GLY A 113 -7.30 -0.55 -4.88
CA GLY A 113 -6.05 -0.14 -5.55
C GLY A 113 -5.19 0.87 -4.79
N SER A 114 -5.58 1.25 -3.56
CA SER A 114 -4.80 2.21 -2.75
C SER A 114 -3.41 1.69 -2.40
N GLU A 115 -3.30 0.41 -2.02
CA GLU A 115 -2.01 -0.20 -1.68
C GLU A 115 -1.15 -0.41 -2.91
N LEU A 116 -1.73 -0.88 -4.02
CA LEU A 116 -1.03 -0.97 -5.31
C LEU A 116 -0.35 0.35 -5.66
N VAL A 117 -1.08 1.46 -5.62
CA VAL A 117 -0.53 2.78 -5.98
C VAL A 117 0.46 3.29 -4.93
N GLY A 118 0.10 3.24 -3.64
CA GLY A 118 0.92 3.78 -2.55
C GLY A 118 2.26 3.04 -2.39
N ILE A 119 2.23 1.71 -2.39
CA ILE A 119 3.43 0.87 -2.29
C ILE A 119 4.29 1.05 -3.54
N SER A 120 3.70 1.04 -4.73
CA SER A 120 4.45 1.26 -5.98
C SER A 120 5.12 2.63 -6.01
N ALA A 121 4.48 3.68 -5.48
CA ALA A 121 5.10 4.99 -5.36
C ALA A 121 6.31 4.95 -4.40
N ALA A 122 6.19 4.26 -3.26
CA ALA A 122 7.31 4.08 -2.33
C ALA A 122 8.46 3.27 -2.97
N MET A 123 8.15 2.28 -3.83
CA MET A 123 9.16 1.51 -4.57
C MET A 123 10.04 2.35 -5.49
N VAL A 124 9.55 3.52 -5.96
CA VAL A 124 10.37 4.46 -6.74
C VAL A 124 11.50 5.04 -5.88
N HIS A 125 11.26 5.25 -4.58
CA HIS A 125 12.29 5.67 -3.63
C HIS A 125 13.20 4.52 -3.22
N ALA A 126 12.73 3.28 -3.31
CA ALA A 126 13.48 2.06 -3.05
C ALA A 126 14.49 1.81 -4.17
N ASN A 127 15.50 2.67 -4.24
CA ASN A 127 16.58 2.57 -5.20
C ASN A 127 17.68 1.68 -4.65
N PRO A 128 18.03 0.61 -5.34
CA PRO A 128 19.27 -0.07 -5.03
C PRO A 128 20.44 0.84 -5.37
N VAL A 129 21.31 1.11 -4.39
CA VAL A 129 22.59 1.78 -4.65
C VAL A 129 23.44 0.84 -5.51
N VAL A 130 23.39 1.01 -6.83
CA VAL A 130 24.25 0.26 -7.76
C VAL A 130 25.65 0.87 -7.71
N LYS A 131 26.58 0.21 -7.03
CA LYS A 131 28.00 0.51 -7.14
C LYS A 131 28.48 0.17 -8.56
N VAL A 132 28.61 1.17 -9.42
CA VAL A 132 29.15 1.00 -10.79
C VAL A 132 30.56 0.42 -10.71
N LYS A 133 30.78 -0.75 -11.34
CA LYS A 133 32.12 -1.33 -11.52
C LYS A 133 32.88 -0.51 -12.58
N LYS A 134 34.14 -0.14 -12.27
CA LYS A 134 35.04 0.60 -13.18
C LYS A 134 35.10 -0.11 -14.55
N PRO A 135 35.08 0.61 -15.69
CA PRO A 135 35.61 0.06 -16.92
C PRO A 135 37.11 -0.23 -16.72
N LYS A 136 37.57 -1.42 -17.12
CA LYS A 136 39.01 -1.75 -17.15
C LYS A 136 39.68 -0.76 -18.11
N LYS A 137 40.58 0.09 -17.60
CA LYS A 137 41.44 0.90 -18.45
C LYS A 137 42.40 -0.03 -19.19
N ALA A 138 42.50 0.15 -20.50
CA ALA A 138 43.64 -0.31 -21.28
C ALA A 138 44.86 0.56 -20.91
N ASP A 139 46.01 -0.08 -20.84
CA ASP A 139 47.29 0.51 -20.43
C ASP A 139 47.92 1.38 -21.53
N LYS A 140 48.49 2.51 -21.07
CA LYS A 140 49.60 3.33 -21.62
C LYS A 140 49.32 4.12 -22.93
N GLU A 141 49.87 5.32 -23.15
CA GLU A 141 51.21 5.82 -22.79
C GLU A 141 51.31 7.37 -22.83
N ASP A 142 52.11 7.92 -21.90
CA ASP A 142 52.93 9.15 -21.86
C ASP A 142 52.61 10.43 -22.67
N LYS A 143 52.57 11.58 -21.95
CA LYS A 143 53.63 12.61 -22.02
C LYS A 143 53.57 13.70 -20.93
N LYS A 144 54.75 14.00 -20.39
CA LYS A 144 55.15 15.09 -19.48
C LYS A 144 54.84 16.51 -20.00
N THR A 145 54.53 17.44 -19.09
CA THR A 145 55.30 18.69 -18.73
C THR A 145 54.51 19.48 -17.67
N LYS A 146 55.01 19.68 -16.44
CA LYS A 146 55.89 20.75 -15.87
C LYS A 146 55.29 22.16 -15.74
N GLY A 147 55.29 22.65 -14.49
CA GLY A 147 55.32 24.06 -14.04
C GLY A 147 53.97 24.62 -13.58
N ALA A 148 53.81 25.50 -12.59
CA ALA A 148 54.58 26.03 -11.46
C ALA A 148 53.63 27.05 -10.75
N LYS A 149 53.72 27.18 -9.42
CA LYS A 149 53.35 28.33 -8.52
C LYS A 149 51.92 28.92 -8.54
N ALA A 150 51.26 28.96 -7.37
CA ALA A 150 51.03 30.13 -6.47
C ALA A 150 49.85 31.00 -7.01
N ASP A 151 48.84 31.43 -6.24
CA ASP A 151 48.89 32.18 -4.98
C ASP A 151 47.62 31.97 -4.12
N THR A 152 47.81 32.31 -2.85
CA THR A 152 46.84 32.52 -1.78
C THR A 152 46.03 33.80 -2.02
N GLU A 153 44.74 33.81 -1.74
CA GLU A 153 44.06 34.99 -1.16
C GLU A 153 42.79 34.59 -0.41
N GLU A 154 42.73 35.09 0.81
CA GLU A 154 41.68 34.99 1.84
C GLU A 154 40.81 36.27 1.77
N ILE A 155 39.78 36.38 2.63
CA ILE A 155 38.87 37.55 2.90
C ILE A 155 37.52 37.41 2.15
N THR A 156 36.29 37.43 2.72
CA THR A 156 35.66 37.68 4.05
C THR A 156 34.23 37.07 3.98
N LYS A 157 33.60 36.53 5.05
CA LYS A 157 32.68 37.22 6.01
C LYS A 157 31.77 38.28 5.34
N ASP A 158 30.48 38.45 5.59
CA ASP A 158 29.47 37.93 6.53
C ASP A 158 28.10 38.41 5.97
N ASP A 159 27.04 38.18 6.73
CA ASP A 159 25.72 38.86 6.70
C ASP A 159 24.52 37.99 6.30
N THR A 160 24.08 37.30 7.34
CA THR A 160 22.69 37.08 7.76
C THR A 160 21.73 38.24 7.47
N LYS A 161 20.49 37.90 7.09
CA LYS A 161 19.30 38.53 7.70
C LYS A 161 18.03 37.71 7.51
N ASP A 162 17.51 37.31 8.66
CA ASP A 162 16.16 36.82 8.91
C ASP A 162 15.09 37.83 8.50
N ILE A 163 13.94 37.33 8.04
CA ILE A 163 12.64 38.00 8.25
C ILE A 163 11.63 36.95 8.68
N ASN A 164 11.28 37.02 9.96
CA ASN A 164 10.09 36.45 10.58
C ASN A 164 8.87 37.29 10.20
N GLY A 165 7.76 36.62 9.89
CA GLY A 165 6.45 37.25 9.71
C GLY A 165 5.34 36.27 10.07
N THR A 166 4.91 36.31 11.33
CA THR A 166 3.64 35.80 11.84
C THR A 166 2.48 36.64 11.28
N VAL A 167 1.27 36.04 11.20
CA VAL A 167 0.04 36.51 11.88
C VAL A 167 -1.22 35.80 11.29
N GLU A 168 -1.92 35.14 12.23
CA GLU A 168 -3.36 34.94 12.44
C GLU A 168 -4.28 34.00 11.62
N ASP A 169 -5.03 33.27 12.46
CA ASP A 169 -6.23 32.47 12.29
C ASP A 169 -7.39 33.20 11.60
N ALA A 170 -8.15 32.42 10.82
CA ALA A 170 -9.60 32.58 10.75
C ALA A 170 -10.25 31.21 10.50
N ALA A 171 -11.08 30.79 11.47
CA ALA A 171 -11.88 29.58 11.45
C ALA A 171 -13.06 29.67 10.47
N THR A 172 -13.71 28.51 10.31
CA THR A 172 -15.06 28.21 9.80
C THR A 172 -15.08 27.55 8.42
N THR A 173 -15.27 26.22 8.37
CA THR A 173 -16.16 25.52 7.40
C THR A 173 -16.34 24.05 7.82
N THR A 174 -17.54 23.77 8.33
CA THR A 174 -18.38 22.56 8.24
C THR A 174 -17.71 21.21 7.90
N THR A 175 -17.49 20.41 8.93
CA THR A 175 -17.08 19.00 8.87
C THR A 175 -18.32 18.09 8.84
N LEU A 176 -18.59 17.41 7.72
CA LEU A 176 -19.37 16.17 7.71
C LEU A 176 -18.38 15.01 7.83
N GLY A 177 -17.89 14.80 9.05
CA GLY A 177 -17.10 13.63 9.43
C GLY A 177 -18.03 12.57 10.00
N MET A 178 -17.84 11.32 9.57
CA MET A 178 -18.60 10.13 9.99
C MET A 178 -18.30 9.75 11.45
N GLU A 179 -18.59 10.64 12.39
CA GLU A 179 -18.48 10.40 13.82
C GLU A 179 -19.88 10.51 14.42
N ASN A 180 -20.59 9.39 14.49
CA ASN A 180 -21.61 9.06 15.50
C ASN A 180 -22.40 7.84 15.02
N LEU A 181 -22.45 6.77 15.82
CA LEU A 181 -23.64 5.94 16.10
C LEU A 181 -23.19 4.62 16.74
N ALA A 182 -23.65 4.39 17.96
CA ALA A 182 -23.55 3.14 18.71
C ALA A 182 -24.98 2.68 19.07
N VAL A 183 -25.14 1.37 19.34
CA VAL A 183 -26.29 0.66 19.96
C VAL A 183 -27.45 0.35 18.98
N SER A 184 -28.09 -0.83 18.88
CA SER A 184 -27.94 -2.23 19.40
C SER A 184 -29.02 -3.15 18.75
N THR A 185 -28.72 -4.47 18.62
CA THR A 185 -29.60 -5.70 18.71
C THR A 185 -30.85 -5.80 17.79
N GLU A 186 -31.25 -6.91 17.14
CA GLU A 186 -31.22 -8.35 17.50
C GLU A 186 -31.67 -9.26 16.32
N SER A 187 -31.09 -10.47 16.26
CA SER A 187 -31.57 -11.82 15.85
C SER A 187 -32.35 -12.20 14.55
N ALA A 188 -31.93 -13.38 14.03
CA ALA A 188 -32.65 -14.45 13.29
C ALA A 188 -32.78 -14.26 11.76
N GLN A 189 -32.68 -15.26 10.87
CA GLN A 189 -32.71 -16.72 10.95
C GLN A 189 -32.26 -17.29 9.57
N ASP A 190 -31.55 -18.43 9.56
CA ASP A 190 -31.34 -19.36 8.43
C ASP A 190 -32.68 -19.99 7.99
N PRO A 191 -32.87 -20.50 6.74
CA PRO A 191 -32.12 -21.70 6.30
C PRO A 191 -31.96 -22.00 4.79
N ALA A 192 -31.15 -23.04 4.56
CA ALA A 192 -31.33 -24.19 3.65
C ALA A 192 -30.62 -24.23 2.27
N SER A 193 -30.02 -25.41 2.08
CA SER A 193 -29.16 -25.97 1.03
C SER A 193 -29.70 -25.96 -0.41
N PRO A 194 -28.84 -26.28 -1.40
CA PRO A 194 -29.11 -27.52 -2.15
C PRO A 194 -27.87 -28.33 -2.61
N THR A 195 -28.05 -29.65 -2.53
CA THR A 195 -27.90 -30.70 -3.56
C THR A 195 -26.65 -30.83 -4.43
N GLU A 196 -26.05 -32.03 -4.35
CA GLU A 196 -25.06 -32.66 -5.22
C GLU A 196 -25.47 -32.74 -6.70
N VAL A 197 -24.51 -32.53 -7.63
CA VAL A 197 -24.50 -33.20 -8.94
C VAL A 197 -23.07 -33.60 -9.32
N ALA A 198 -23.01 -34.75 -9.98
CA ALA A 198 -21.91 -35.68 -10.20
C ALA A 198 -20.70 -35.22 -11.03
N ALA A 199 -19.64 -36.00 -10.83
CA ALA A 199 -18.35 -35.99 -11.51
C ALA A 199 -18.40 -36.36 -12.99
N GLU A 200 -17.49 -35.79 -13.77
CA GLU A 200 -17.06 -36.35 -15.06
C GLU A 200 -15.55 -36.18 -15.27
N THR A 201 -15.01 -37.12 -16.01
CA THR A 201 -13.65 -37.69 -15.94
C THR A 201 -12.56 -36.94 -16.72
N THR A 202 -11.34 -37.05 -16.19
CA THR A 202 -10.05 -36.62 -16.75
C THR A 202 -9.64 -37.41 -18.01
N PRO A 203 -8.81 -36.82 -18.89
CA PRO A 203 -7.77 -37.58 -19.59
C PRO A 203 -6.35 -37.10 -19.26
N ALA A 204 -5.43 -38.06 -19.30
CA ALA A 204 -4.03 -38.02 -18.88
C ALA A 204 -3.08 -37.38 -19.94
N PRO A 205 -1.78 -37.14 -19.60
CA PRO A 205 -0.97 -36.06 -20.14
C PRO A 205 -0.13 -36.43 -21.37
N THR A 206 0.13 -35.45 -22.24
CA THR A 206 1.06 -35.59 -23.37
C THR A 206 2.41 -34.94 -23.05
N THR A 207 3.44 -35.81 -23.05
CA THR A 207 4.88 -35.66 -23.27
C THR A 207 5.51 -34.25 -23.27
N ALA A 208 6.24 -33.92 -22.20
CA ALA A 208 7.06 -32.71 -22.08
C ALA A 208 8.42 -32.83 -22.79
N THR A 209 8.69 -31.93 -23.73
CA THR A 209 10.01 -31.72 -24.33
C THR A 209 10.88 -30.87 -23.39
N LYS A 210 12.03 -31.38 -22.96
CA LYS A 210 12.96 -30.68 -22.05
C LYS A 210 13.77 -29.62 -22.79
N THR A 211 13.27 -28.39 -22.83
CA THR A 211 14.08 -27.21 -23.19
C THR A 211 14.86 -26.77 -21.96
N LYS A 212 16.20 -26.71 -22.05
CA LYS A 212 17.07 -26.18 -20.98
C LYS A 212 16.87 -24.66 -20.85
N THR A 213 15.89 -24.25 -20.07
CA THR A 213 15.66 -22.84 -19.72
C THR A 213 16.78 -22.38 -18.78
N LYS A 214 17.58 -21.40 -19.21
CA LYS A 214 18.50 -20.70 -18.31
C LYS A 214 17.66 -20.15 -17.15
N LYS A 215 17.98 -20.51 -15.90
CA LYS A 215 17.29 -19.96 -14.72
C LYS A 215 17.27 -18.43 -14.85
N PRO A 216 16.09 -17.78 -14.82
CA PRO A 216 16.02 -16.33 -14.92
C PRO A 216 16.87 -15.74 -13.79
N LYS A 217 17.68 -14.73 -14.11
CA LYS A 217 18.40 -13.96 -13.09
C LYS A 217 17.33 -13.26 -12.25
N VAL A 218 17.09 -13.76 -11.03
CA VAL A 218 16.17 -13.15 -10.07
C VAL A 218 16.63 -11.71 -9.83
N ASN A 219 15.76 -10.74 -10.12
CA ASN A 219 16.06 -9.35 -9.86
C ASN A 219 16.10 -9.16 -8.35
N LYS A 220 17.20 -8.60 -7.84
CA LYS A 220 17.43 -8.45 -6.39
C LYS A 220 16.49 -7.45 -5.70
N HIS A 221 15.62 -6.75 -6.43
CA HIS A 221 14.73 -5.71 -5.88
C HIS A 221 13.33 -5.80 -6.51
N GLN A 222 12.89 -7.02 -6.80
CA GLN A 222 11.54 -7.30 -7.27
C GLN A 222 10.59 -7.34 -6.08
N VAL A 223 9.50 -6.58 -6.14
CA VAL A 223 8.42 -6.65 -5.15
C VAL A 223 7.22 -7.29 -5.82
N THR A 224 6.67 -8.33 -5.19
CA THR A 224 5.39 -8.93 -5.55
C THR A 224 4.33 -8.41 -4.60
N ILE A 225 3.32 -7.72 -5.13
CA ILE A 225 2.14 -7.27 -4.40
C ILE A 225 1.01 -8.26 -4.71
N VAL A 226 0.57 -9.01 -3.71
CA VAL A 226 -0.59 -9.91 -3.79
C VAL A 226 -1.79 -9.17 -3.21
N MET A 227 -2.73 -8.76 -4.06
CA MET A 227 -3.94 -8.04 -3.69
C MET A 227 -5.06 -9.07 -3.48
N GLN A 228 -5.39 -9.30 -2.22
CA GLN A 228 -6.45 -10.23 -1.84
C GLN A 228 -7.71 -9.43 -1.48
N ASP A 229 -8.85 -9.84 -2.03
CA ASP A 229 -10.17 -9.29 -1.67
C ASP A 229 -11.26 -10.36 -1.85
N TYR A 230 -12.44 -10.17 -1.27
CA TYR A 230 -13.58 -11.09 -1.49
C TYR A 230 -14.37 -10.73 -2.76
N VAL A 231 -14.17 -9.52 -3.29
CA VAL A 231 -14.74 -9.04 -4.54
C VAL A 231 -13.70 -9.11 -5.66
N ASP A 232 -14.16 -9.35 -6.89
CA ASP A 232 -13.30 -9.26 -8.06
C ASP A 232 -13.09 -7.80 -8.47
N TRP A 233 -11.92 -7.28 -8.13
CA TRP A 233 -11.48 -5.92 -8.47
C TRP A 233 -10.64 -5.86 -9.75
N SER A 234 -10.47 -6.96 -10.49
CA SER A 234 -9.65 -6.99 -11.71
C SER A 234 -10.02 -5.91 -12.73
N PRO A 235 -11.32 -5.58 -12.97
CA PRO A 235 -11.69 -4.48 -13.86
C PRO A 235 -11.14 -3.10 -13.45
N ILE A 236 -10.76 -2.92 -12.18
CA ILE A 236 -10.21 -1.68 -11.63
C ILE A 236 -8.69 -1.78 -11.48
N LEU A 237 -8.19 -2.91 -11.00
CA LEU A 237 -6.78 -3.12 -10.70
C LEU A 237 -5.93 -3.29 -11.96
N GLU A 238 -6.41 -3.96 -13.02
CA GLU A 238 -5.61 -4.15 -14.24
C GLU A 238 -5.32 -2.82 -14.99
N PRO A 239 -6.31 -1.94 -15.22
CA PRO A 239 -6.03 -0.61 -15.78
C PRO A 239 -5.14 0.23 -14.85
N MET A 240 -5.38 0.16 -13.54
CA MET A 240 -4.59 0.91 -12.56
C MET A 240 -3.13 0.45 -12.51
N GLU A 241 -2.87 -0.85 -12.56
CA GLU A 241 -1.53 -1.43 -12.66
C GLU A 241 -0.83 -0.93 -13.93
N THR A 242 -1.54 -0.91 -15.07
CA THR A 242 -0.99 -0.41 -16.34
C THR A 242 -0.52 1.04 -16.22
N VAL A 243 -1.35 1.90 -15.61
CA VAL A 243 -1.01 3.31 -15.37
C VAL A 243 0.15 3.44 -14.37
N VAL A 244 0.15 2.68 -13.28
CA VAL A 244 1.22 2.64 -12.27
C VAL A 244 2.55 2.30 -12.93
N ARG A 245 2.62 1.21 -13.69
CA ARG A 245 3.84 0.75 -14.37
C ARG A 245 4.39 1.80 -15.32
N SER A 246 3.50 2.40 -16.11
CA SER A 246 3.84 3.43 -17.09
C SER A 246 4.36 4.70 -16.41
N ARG A 247 3.57 5.28 -15.48
CA ARG A 247 3.87 6.56 -14.83
C ARG A 247 4.98 6.49 -13.80
N MET A 248 5.19 5.33 -13.16
CA MET A 248 6.22 5.14 -12.12
C MET A 248 7.48 4.46 -12.65
N VAL A 249 7.49 4.06 -13.94
CA VAL A 249 8.63 3.39 -14.59
C VAL A 249 9.02 2.11 -13.83
N LEU A 250 8.02 1.28 -13.55
CA LEU A 250 8.16 0.01 -12.84
C LEU A 250 7.88 -1.16 -13.77
N GLY A 251 8.94 -1.71 -14.38
CA GLY A 251 8.86 -2.90 -15.21
C GLY A 251 8.49 -4.17 -14.43
N PRO A 252 8.13 -5.27 -15.12
CA PRO A 252 7.76 -6.55 -14.50
C PRO A 252 8.91 -7.18 -13.69
N GLU A 253 10.15 -6.79 -13.96
CA GLU A 253 11.31 -7.17 -13.16
C GLU A 253 11.38 -6.46 -11.81
N ARG A 254 10.69 -5.33 -11.62
CA ARG A 254 10.65 -4.54 -10.37
C ARG A 254 9.34 -4.73 -9.62
N LEU A 255 8.22 -4.72 -10.30
CA LEU A 255 6.88 -4.87 -9.72
C LEU A 255 6.20 -6.10 -10.33
N GLN A 256 5.74 -7.02 -9.51
CA GLN A 256 4.79 -8.07 -9.88
C GLN A 256 3.51 -7.84 -9.10
N CYS A 257 2.38 -8.04 -9.77
CA CYS A 257 1.07 -7.89 -9.19
C CYS A 257 0.32 -9.21 -9.37
N GLU A 258 -0.33 -9.67 -8.32
CA GLU A 258 -1.18 -10.85 -8.34
C GLU A 258 -2.48 -10.49 -7.63
N THR A 259 -3.61 -11.01 -8.12
CA THR A 259 -4.92 -10.86 -7.48
C THR A 259 -5.38 -12.21 -6.94
N GLU A 260 -6.06 -12.19 -5.80
CA GLU A 260 -6.67 -13.37 -5.21
C GLU A 260 -8.08 -13.03 -4.71
N VAL A 261 -9.08 -13.63 -5.36
CA VAL A 261 -10.50 -13.44 -5.01
C VAL A 261 -10.92 -14.55 -4.05
N GLY A 262 -11.38 -14.19 -2.86
CA GLY A 262 -11.90 -15.12 -1.87
C GLY A 262 -12.15 -14.45 -0.52
N ASN A 263 -13.06 -15.01 0.27
CA ASN A 263 -13.31 -14.51 1.62
C ASN A 263 -12.21 -15.00 2.58
N VAL A 264 -11.44 -14.07 3.16
CA VAL A 264 -10.36 -14.43 4.10
C VAL A 264 -10.84 -15.21 5.33
N LEU A 265 -12.08 -15.00 5.74
CA LEU A 265 -12.65 -15.68 6.89
C LEU A 265 -12.91 -17.17 6.61
N ASP A 266 -12.81 -17.62 5.36
CA ASP A 266 -12.94 -19.03 4.97
C ASP A 266 -11.62 -19.80 5.17
N LEU A 267 -10.50 -19.10 5.35
CA LEU A 267 -9.19 -19.69 5.67
C LEU A 267 -8.75 -20.75 4.66
N SER A 268 -8.89 -20.43 3.37
CA SER A 268 -8.46 -21.31 2.29
C SER A 268 -6.99 -21.72 2.43
N GLU A 269 -6.64 -22.91 1.94
CA GLU A 269 -5.25 -23.36 1.91
C GLU A 269 -4.37 -22.39 1.11
N GLY A 270 -4.90 -21.87 -0.01
CA GLY A 270 -4.24 -20.85 -0.83
C GLY A 270 -3.85 -19.60 -0.04
N LEU A 271 -4.76 -19.06 0.77
CA LEU A 271 -4.47 -17.91 1.62
C LEU A 271 -3.32 -18.19 2.60
N LEU A 272 -3.35 -19.35 3.26
CA LEU A 272 -2.30 -19.71 4.23
C LEU A 272 -0.96 -19.97 3.53
N GLU A 273 -0.95 -20.51 2.31
CA GLU A 273 0.25 -20.61 1.49
C GLU A 273 0.83 -19.24 1.11
N ARG A 274 -0.03 -18.26 0.81
CA ARG A 274 0.41 -16.87 0.56
C ARG A 274 1.04 -16.27 1.81
N VAL A 275 0.38 -16.42 2.96
CA VAL A 275 0.88 -15.95 4.26
C VAL A 275 2.25 -16.52 4.57
N ALA A 276 2.45 -17.82 4.34
CA ALA A 276 3.72 -18.50 4.56
C ALA A 276 4.87 -18.05 3.63
N LYS A 277 4.55 -17.31 2.56
CA LYS A 277 5.51 -16.77 1.59
C LYS A 277 5.70 -15.25 1.71
N ALA A 278 4.89 -14.57 2.52
CA ALA A 278 4.87 -13.12 2.63
C ALA A 278 5.96 -12.60 3.60
N ASP A 279 6.68 -11.56 3.17
CA ASP A 279 7.61 -10.80 4.01
C ASP A 279 6.89 -9.69 4.79
N LEU A 280 5.79 -9.19 4.23
CA LEU A 280 4.89 -8.22 4.84
C LEU A 280 3.44 -8.63 4.56
N ILE A 281 2.61 -8.60 5.59
CA ILE A 281 1.16 -8.77 5.49
C ILE A 281 0.51 -7.47 5.95
N THR A 282 -0.42 -6.93 5.17
CA THR A 282 -1.10 -5.67 5.51
C THR A 282 -2.59 -5.90 5.79
N PHE A 283 -3.10 -5.18 6.78
CA PHE A 283 -4.52 -4.98 7.06
C PHE A 283 -4.76 -3.48 7.11
N MET A 284 -5.05 -2.85 5.97
CA MET A 284 -5.17 -1.40 5.86
C MET A 284 -6.61 -0.99 5.55
N PHE A 285 -7.32 -0.53 6.58
CA PHE A 285 -8.75 -0.16 6.57
C PHE A 285 -9.70 -1.32 6.24
N VAL A 286 -9.35 -2.52 6.72
CA VAL A 286 -10.16 -3.75 6.59
C VAL A 286 -10.42 -4.43 7.93
N LEU A 287 -9.57 -4.21 8.95
CA LEU A 287 -9.63 -4.99 10.18
C LEU A 287 -10.93 -4.71 10.93
N ASN A 288 -11.34 -3.45 11.01
CA ASN A 288 -12.60 -3.05 11.64
C ASN A 288 -13.83 -3.73 11.01
N GLU A 289 -13.82 -3.94 9.69
CA GLU A 289 -14.89 -4.63 8.96
C GLU A 289 -14.90 -6.13 9.31
N LEU A 290 -13.74 -6.78 9.28
CA LEU A 290 -13.62 -8.20 9.63
C LEU A 290 -14.11 -8.47 11.06
N PHE A 291 -13.87 -7.55 12.00
CA PHE A 291 -14.31 -7.72 13.39
C PHE A 291 -15.82 -7.61 13.63
N GLN A 292 -16.63 -7.37 12.59
CA GLN A 292 -18.08 -7.65 12.65
C GLN A 292 -18.34 -9.14 12.98
N ASP A 293 -17.51 -10.06 12.46
CA ASP A 293 -17.43 -11.45 12.94
C ASP A 293 -16.18 -11.66 13.79
N LYS A 294 -16.26 -11.24 15.06
CA LYS A 294 -15.16 -11.37 16.03
C LYS A 294 -14.59 -12.79 16.12
N LYS A 295 -15.44 -13.83 16.07
CA LYS A 295 -14.99 -15.21 16.30
C LYS A 295 -14.15 -15.69 15.12
N ARG A 296 -14.66 -15.52 13.89
CA ARG A 296 -13.93 -15.91 12.67
C ARG A 296 -12.69 -15.06 12.48
N THR A 297 -12.74 -13.77 12.80
CA THR A 297 -11.58 -12.88 12.66
C THR A 297 -10.48 -13.18 13.66
N MET A 298 -10.80 -13.53 14.90
CA MET A 298 -9.77 -14.01 15.85
C MET A 298 -9.15 -15.34 15.40
N LEU A 299 -9.94 -16.23 14.78
CA LEU A 299 -9.40 -17.46 14.19
C LEU A 299 -8.48 -17.15 13.00
N LEU A 300 -8.88 -16.21 12.13
CA LEU A 300 -8.06 -15.73 11.01
C LEU A 300 -6.73 -15.16 11.48
N VAL A 301 -6.74 -14.22 12.43
CA VAL A 301 -5.51 -13.64 12.98
C VAL A 301 -4.62 -14.72 13.58
N ALA A 302 -5.18 -15.66 14.37
CA ALA A 302 -4.41 -16.75 14.94
C ALA A 302 -3.77 -17.66 13.88
N LYS A 303 -4.50 -17.99 12.80
CA LYS A 303 -4.00 -18.81 11.69
C LYS A 303 -2.95 -18.09 10.86
N ILE A 304 -3.15 -16.81 10.57
CA ILE A 304 -2.16 -15.98 9.87
C ILE A 304 -0.88 -15.90 10.69
N VAL A 305 -0.96 -15.52 11.96
CA VAL A 305 0.23 -15.39 12.83
C VAL A 305 0.96 -16.72 12.99
N ALA A 306 0.25 -17.85 12.99
CA ALA A 306 0.86 -19.18 13.03
C ALA A 306 1.59 -19.55 11.72
N ALA A 307 1.07 -19.11 10.57
CA ALA A 307 1.64 -19.40 9.25
C ALA A 307 2.73 -18.41 8.81
N MET A 308 2.79 -17.22 9.41
CA MET A 308 3.79 -16.19 9.12
C MET A 308 5.24 -16.72 9.31
N PRO A 309 6.16 -16.42 8.38
CA PRO A 309 7.58 -16.65 8.59
C PRO A 309 8.12 -15.86 9.80
N SER A 310 9.05 -16.44 10.56
CA SER A 310 9.77 -15.69 11.60
C SER A 310 10.53 -14.53 10.96
N GLY A 311 10.43 -13.34 11.56
CA GLY A 311 10.98 -12.09 11.05
C GLY A 311 10.10 -11.36 10.02
N ALA A 312 9.03 -11.96 9.51
CA ALA A 312 8.06 -11.26 8.66
C ALA A 312 7.28 -10.20 9.46
N HIS A 313 6.75 -9.21 8.77
CA HIS A 313 6.03 -8.10 9.40
C HIS A 313 4.52 -8.16 9.13
N MET A 314 3.75 -7.63 10.08
CA MET A 314 2.33 -7.35 9.91
C MET A 314 2.09 -5.86 10.12
N LEU A 315 1.58 -5.16 9.11
CA LEU A 315 1.16 -3.77 9.18
C LEU A 315 -0.36 -3.72 9.35
N VAL A 316 -0.83 -3.10 10.42
CA VAL A 316 -2.24 -2.83 10.64
C VAL A 316 -2.46 -1.34 10.72
N VAL A 317 -3.33 -0.83 9.86
CA VAL A 317 -3.74 0.57 9.83
C VAL A 317 -5.24 0.62 9.70
N ASP A 318 -5.93 1.27 10.62
CA ASP A 318 -7.38 1.42 10.54
C ASP A 318 -7.84 2.68 11.27
N SER A 319 -9.11 3.04 11.12
CA SER A 319 -9.69 4.26 11.71
C SER A 319 -9.49 4.32 13.23
N ALA A 320 -8.90 5.40 13.74
CA ALA A 320 -8.66 5.61 15.18
C ALA A 320 -9.88 6.24 15.87
N GLY A 321 -11.03 5.60 15.73
CA GLY A 321 -12.32 6.06 16.28
C GLY A 321 -13.20 4.93 16.78
N SER A 322 -14.47 5.23 17.05
CA SER A 322 -15.42 4.27 17.62
C SER A 322 -15.67 3.04 16.75
N PHE A 323 -15.30 3.06 15.46
CA PHE A 323 -15.34 1.90 14.58
C PHE A 323 -14.40 0.78 15.01
N SER A 324 -13.33 1.11 15.74
CA SER A 324 -12.39 0.13 16.29
C SER A 324 -12.74 -0.35 17.69
N ASN A 325 -13.86 0.11 18.26
CA ASN A 325 -14.31 -0.37 19.55
C ASN A 325 -14.92 -1.77 19.42
N LEU A 326 -14.37 -2.71 20.18
CA LEU A 326 -14.84 -4.07 20.26
C LEU A 326 -15.29 -4.39 21.68
N LYS A 327 -16.51 -4.93 21.81
CA LYS A 327 -17.03 -5.40 23.10
C LYS A 327 -16.56 -6.82 23.40
N VAL A 328 -15.87 -6.99 24.53
CA VAL A 328 -15.42 -8.28 25.06
C VAL A 328 -15.91 -8.40 26.50
N GLY A 329 -16.96 -9.22 26.68
CA GLY A 329 -17.73 -9.25 27.93
C GLY A 329 -18.39 -7.89 28.16
N GLU A 330 -18.14 -7.30 29.33
CA GLU A 330 -18.67 -5.98 29.71
C GLU A 330 -17.74 -4.82 29.33
N ARG A 331 -16.51 -5.12 28.89
CA ARG A 331 -15.49 -4.11 28.59
C ARG A 331 -15.40 -3.84 27.09
N THR A 332 -15.02 -2.61 26.76
CA THR A 332 -14.76 -2.17 25.39
C THR A 332 -13.25 -1.98 25.22
N TYR A 333 -12.72 -2.53 24.15
CA TYR A 333 -11.30 -2.44 23.80
C TYR A 333 -11.14 -1.93 22.38
N MET A 334 -10.02 -1.28 22.10
CA MET A 334 -9.65 -1.02 20.71
C MET A 334 -9.20 -2.34 20.07
N VAL A 335 -9.59 -2.56 18.82
CA VAL A 335 -9.37 -3.81 18.09
C VAL A 335 -7.89 -4.24 18.09
N TYR A 336 -6.97 -3.28 17.93
CA TYR A 336 -5.53 -3.54 17.93
C TYR A 336 -5.03 -4.10 19.27
N MET A 337 -5.71 -3.82 20.39
CA MET A 337 -5.31 -4.34 21.69
C MET A 337 -5.36 -5.86 21.71
N LEU A 338 -6.21 -6.50 20.91
CA LEU A 338 -6.23 -7.96 20.82
C LEU A 338 -4.95 -8.51 20.19
N LEU A 339 -4.41 -7.80 19.19
CA LEU A 339 -3.18 -8.18 18.51
C LEU A 339 -1.95 -7.85 19.38
N ASP A 340 -1.97 -6.74 20.11
CA ASP A 340 -0.91 -6.33 21.03
C ASP A 340 -0.62 -7.39 22.13
N HIS A 341 -1.61 -8.24 22.47
CA HIS A 341 -1.45 -9.30 23.47
C HIS A 341 -0.95 -10.63 22.89
N LEU A 342 -0.75 -10.75 21.57
CA LEU A 342 -0.26 -11.97 20.94
C LEU A 342 1.25 -12.12 21.18
N LYS A 343 1.62 -13.05 22.07
CA LYS A 343 3.02 -13.33 22.44
C LYS A 343 3.93 -13.76 21.28
N SER A 344 3.35 -14.17 20.15
CA SER A 344 4.08 -14.54 18.93
C SER A 344 4.47 -13.34 18.08
N LEU A 345 3.99 -12.14 18.42
CA LEU A 345 4.25 -10.89 17.74
C LEU A 345 4.98 -9.93 18.69
N GLU A 346 5.98 -9.26 18.14
CA GLU A 346 6.66 -8.13 18.78
C GLU A 346 6.18 -6.83 18.14
N ILE A 347 5.83 -5.85 18.95
CA ILE A 347 5.47 -4.51 18.46
C ILE A 347 6.74 -3.78 18.07
N VAL A 348 6.94 -3.56 16.77
CA VAL A 348 8.04 -2.76 16.20
C VAL A 348 7.71 -1.28 16.22
N TYR A 349 6.46 -0.93 15.94
CA TYR A 349 5.96 0.43 16.00
C TYR A 349 4.48 0.42 16.37
N GLN A 350 4.06 1.42 17.15
CA GLN A 350 2.66 1.66 17.44
C GLN A 350 2.38 3.15 17.55
N ASP A 351 1.21 3.54 17.03
CA ASP A 351 0.60 4.85 17.26
C ASP A 351 -0.91 4.62 17.41
N ASP A 352 -1.49 5.09 18.52
CA ASP A 352 -2.89 4.85 18.84
C ASP A 352 -3.83 5.74 18.03
N ALA A 353 -3.38 6.92 17.60
CA ALA A 353 -4.17 7.83 16.80
C ALA A 353 -3.30 8.94 16.19
N THR A 354 -3.09 8.88 14.88
CA THR A 354 -2.44 9.94 14.11
C THR A 354 -3.33 10.44 12.98
N TRP A 355 -3.06 11.65 12.52
CA TRP A 355 -3.78 12.28 11.41
C TRP A 355 -2.90 12.34 10.18
N TYR A 356 -3.33 11.68 9.11
CA TYR A 356 -2.88 12.02 7.76
C TYR A 356 -3.70 13.19 7.22
N ARG A 357 -3.02 14.29 6.90
CA ARG A 357 -3.62 15.49 6.32
C ARG A 357 -3.21 15.60 4.85
N CYS A 358 -4.16 15.51 3.93
CA CYS A 358 -3.87 15.73 2.51
C CYS A 358 -3.43 17.20 2.32
N PRO A 359 -2.28 17.47 1.69
CA PRO A 359 -1.83 18.84 1.47
C PRO A 359 -2.87 19.66 0.66
N PRO A 360 -3.21 20.89 1.08
CA PRO A 360 -4.27 21.68 0.45
C PRO A 360 -3.93 22.17 -0.96
N SER A 361 -2.65 22.13 -1.34
CA SER A 361 -2.18 22.49 -2.68
C SER A 361 -2.42 21.40 -3.72
N LEU A 362 -2.82 20.20 -3.32
CA LEU A 362 -3.08 19.09 -4.24
C LEU A 362 -4.38 19.29 -4.99
N THR A 363 -4.38 18.91 -6.28
CA THR A 363 -5.54 19.00 -7.16
C THR A 363 -6.05 17.60 -7.48
N TYR A 364 -7.35 17.38 -7.24
CA TYR A 364 -8.05 16.15 -7.59
C TYR A 364 -9.52 16.49 -7.93
N PRO A 365 -10.21 15.73 -8.81
CA PRO A 365 -11.61 16.03 -9.18
C PRO A 365 -12.60 15.99 -8.01
N LEU A 366 -12.27 15.28 -6.94
CA LEU A 366 -13.07 15.15 -5.73
C LEU A 366 -12.33 15.68 -4.51
N LYS A 367 -13.08 16.02 -3.47
CA LYS A 367 -12.50 16.40 -2.18
C LYS A 367 -11.64 15.25 -1.62
N LEU A 368 -10.37 15.52 -1.38
CA LEU A 368 -9.48 14.62 -0.66
C LEU A 368 -9.83 14.63 0.83
N GLU A 369 -9.97 13.44 1.42
CA GLU A 369 -10.31 13.31 2.83
C GLU A 369 -9.04 13.13 3.68
N ASN A 370 -9.03 13.81 4.82
CA ASN A 370 -8.05 13.55 5.87
C ASN A 370 -8.43 12.28 6.62
N MET A 371 -7.44 11.56 7.13
CA MET A 371 -7.68 10.28 7.80
C MET A 371 -7.07 10.27 9.18
N ARG A 372 -7.89 9.98 10.19
CA ARG A 372 -7.43 9.67 11.54
C ARG A 372 -7.33 8.16 11.67
N HIS A 373 -6.14 7.63 11.95
CA HIS A 373 -5.91 6.20 11.97
C HIS A 373 -4.94 5.82 13.08
N PHE A 374 -5.01 4.58 13.53
CA PHE A 374 -3.97 3.97 14.36
C PHE A 374 -2.99 3.24 13.43
N VAL A 375 -1.78 3.03 13.91
CA VAL A 375 -0.76 2.24 13.22
C VAL A 375 -0.23 1.19 14.18
N ARG A 376 -0.08 -0.03 13.69
CA ARG A 376 0.69 -1.10 14.33
C ARG A 376 1.59 -1.75 13.30
N ILE A 377 2.86 -1.87 13.63
CA ILE A 377 3.80 -2.71 12.88
C ILE A 377 4.28 -3.77 13.84
N TYR A 378 3.94 -5.02 13.55
CA TYR A 378 4.40 -6.18 14.29
C TYR A 378 5.50 -6.91 13.53
N ARG A 379 6.41 -7.54 14.26
CA ARG A 379 7.34 -8.55 13.75
C ARG A 379 6.97 -9.91 14.31
N LYS A 380 6.89 -10.92 13.46
CA LYS A 380 6.73 -12.32 13.89
C LYS A 380 8.01 -12.80 14.57
N LEU A 381 7.88 -13.30 15.80
CA LEU A 381 8.98 -13.91 16.57
C LEU A 381 9.37 -15.29 16.04
#